data_AF-A0A9P7BAI7-F1
#
_entry.id   AF-A0A9P7BAI7-F1
#
_cell.length_a   1.000
_cell.length_b   1.000
_cell.length_c   1.000
_cell.angle_alpha   90.00
_cell.angle_beta   90.00
_cell.angle_gamma   90.00
#
_symmetry.space_group_name_H-M   'P 1'
#
loop_
_entity.id
_entity.type
_entity.pdbx_description
1 polymer ?
#
loop_
_entity_poly.entity_id
_entity_poly.type
_entity_poly.pdbx_seq_one_letter_code
_entity_poly.pdbx_strand_id
1 'polypeptide(L)'
;MIPTAPRMGGGAQFPYPKEVWSPAGGWWTRPSNWKTNTGFVALGLGLAVYGVWQLSADREVRHSAPTRPIPSMMWAKQFKSGEMGVKDESHLRGEPVAHH
;
A
#
# COMPACT_ATOMS: atom_id res chain seq x y z
N MET A 1 22.92 -10.85 -39.42
CA MET A 1 22.00 -9.99 -38.64
C MET A 1 21.07 -10.89 -37.86
N ILE A 2 21.12 -10.83 -36.53
CA ILE A 2 20.22 -11.59 -35.65
C ILE A 2 18.91 -10.79 -35.56
N PRO A 3 17.74 -11.34 -35.91
CA PRO A 3 16.48 -10.63 -35.77
C PRO A 3 16.06 -10.62 -34.30
N THR A 4 16.32 -9.52 -33.60
CA THR A 4 15.77 -9.26 -32.26
C THR A 4 14.35 -8.71 -32.42
N ALA A 5 13.39 -9.56 -32.79
CA ALA A 5 11.98 -9.22 -32.72
C ALA A 5 11.45 -9.60 -31.32
N PRO A 6 10.87 -8.66 -30.54
CA PRO A 6 10.20 -9.05 -29.31
C PRO A 6 8.97 -9.89 -29.69
N ARG A 7 8.92 -11.14 -29.21
CA ARG A 7 7.70 -11.95 -29.23
C ARG A 7 6.65 -11.24 -28.39
N MET A 8 5.82 -10.40 -29.00
CA MET A 8 4.62 -9.89 -28.35
C MET A 8 3.53 -10.95 -28.45
N GLY A 9 3.47 -11.80 -27.42
CA GLY A 9 2.41 -12.79 -27.22
C GLY A 9 1.09 -12.09 -26.89
N GLY A 10 0.34 -11.70 -27.91
CA GLY A 10 -1.11 -11.55 -27.84
C GLY A 10 -1.67 -12.54 -28.85
N GLY A 11 -2.54 -13.46 -28.41
CA GLY A 11 -3.23 -14.37 -29.33
C GLY A 11 -3.97 -13.62 -30.44
N ALA A 12 -4.44 -14.35 -31.45
CA ALA A 12 -5.15 -13.77 -32.58
C ALA A 12 -6.28 -12.83 -32.09
N GLN A 13 -6.24 -11.57 -32.53
CA GLN A 13 -7.34 -10.63 -32.35
C GLN A 13 -8.37 -10.88 -33.45
N PHE A 14 -9.65 -10.85 -33.08
CA PHE A 14 -10.77 -11.03 -34.03
C PHE A 14 -11.47 -9.69 -34.26
N PRO A 15 -12.20 -9.51 -35.38
CA PRO A 15 -13.00 -8.31 -35.59
C PRO A 15 -14.00 -8.09 -34.45
N TYR A 16 -14.16 -6.84 -34.03
CA TYR A 16 -15.08 -6.41 -32.98
C TYR A 16 -15.67 -5.03 -33.33
N PRO A 17 -16.87 -4.69 -32.82
CA PRO A 17 -17.48 -3.38 -33.05
C PRO A 17 -16.69 -2.29 -32.30
N LYS A 18 -16.30 -1.22 -32.99
CA LYS A 18 -15.44 -0.15 -32.43
C LYS A 18 -16.23 0.94 -31.72
N GLU A 19 -17.53 0.99 -32.00
CA GLU A 19 -18.50 1.95 -31.50
C GLU A 19 -19.05 1.58 -30.11
N VAL A 20 -18.82 0.34 -29.65
CA VAL A 20 -19.28 -0.11 -28.33
C VAL A 20 -18.34 0.40 -27.26
N TRP A 21 -18.89 1.15 -26.29
CA TRP A 21 -18.17 1.65 -25.13
C TRP A 21 -18.64 0.97 -23.84
N SER A 22 -17.70 0.69 -22.95
CA SER A 22 -17.94 0.19 -21.60
C SER A 22 -16.96 0.83 -20.63
N PRO A 23 -17.36 1.08 -19.36
CA PRO A 23 -16.50 1.73 -18.37
C PRO A 23 -15.23 0.93 -18.05
N ALA A 24 -15.26 -0.40 -18.16
CA ALA A 24 -14.09 -1.26 -17.92
C ALA A 24 -13.15 -1.36 -19.14
N GLY A 25 -13.53 -0.76 -20.28
CA GLY A 25 -12.91 -0.99 -21.59
C GLY A 25 -13.66 -2.03 -22.42
N GLY A 26 -13.06 -2.44 -23.53
CA GLY A 26 -13.59 -3.45 -24.44
C GLY A 26 -12.51 -4.43 -24.89
N TRP A 27 -12.67 -4.98 -26.09
CA TRP A 27 -11.78 -5.99 -26.65
C TRP A 27 -10.33 -5.48 -26.82
N TRP A 28 -9.36 -6.23 -26.25
CA TRP A 28 -7.90 -5.97 -26.31
C TRP A 28 -7.49 -4.51 -26.03
N THR A 29 -8.16 -3.88 -25.06
CA THR A 29 -7.95 -2.48 -24.72
C THR A 29 -6.52 -2.20 -24.29
N ARG A 30 -5.79 -1.42 -25.11
CA ARG A 30 -4.42 -0.95 -24.80
C ARG A 30 -4.22 0.49 -25.28
N PRO A 31 -4.80 1.48 -24.59
CA PRO A 31 -4.70 2.87 -24.99
C PRO A 31 -3.25 3.35 -24.90
N SER A 32 -2.85 4.27 -25.79
CA SER A 32 -1.48 4.77 -25.86
C SER A 32 -1.05 5.52 -24.58
N ASN A 33 -2.00 6.13 -23.86
CA ASN A 33 -1.78 6.94 -22.67
C ASN A 33 -1.99 6.19 -21.34
N TRP A 34 -2.04 4.84 -21.34
CA TRP A 34 -2.31 4.06 -20.12
C TRP A 34 -1.38 4.42 -18.95
N LYS A 35 -0.09 4.66 -19.22
CA LYS A 35 0.91 5.01 -18.19
C LYS A 35 0.54 6.30 -17.46
N THR A 36 0.23 7.34 -18.22
CA THR A 36 -0.11 8.66 -17.67
C THR A 36 -1.43 8.60 -16.90
N ASN A 37 -2.45 7.92 -17.45
CA ASN A 37 -3.74 7.78 -16.78
C ASN A 37 -3.60 7.01 -15.45
N THR A 38 -2.86 5.90 -15.45
CA THR A 38 -2.56 5.16 -14.22
C THR A 38 -1.74 6.00 -13.24
N GLY A 39 -0.82 6.83 -13.73
CA GLY A 39 -0.06 7.78 -12.91
C GLY A 39 -0.96 8.76 -12.16
N PHE A 40 -1.94 9.36 -12.84
CA PHE A 40 -2.90 10.27 -12.20
C PHE A 40 -3.78 9.56 -11.17
N VAL A 41 -4.27 8.35 -11.48
CA VAL A 41 -5.06 7.55 -10.53
C VAL A 41 -4.24 7.20 -9.29
N ALA A 42 -3.00 6.73 -9.48
CA ALA A 42 -2.10 6.39 -8.39
C ALA A 42 -1.77 7.62 -7.52
N LEU A 43 -1.54 8.78 -8.12
CA LEU A 43 -1.31 10.03 -7.41
C LEU A 43 -2.54 10.44 -6.57
N GLY A 44 -3.73 10.45 -7.19
CA GLY A 44 -4.97 10.80 -6.50
C GLY A 44 -5.26 9.85 -5.33
N LEU A 45 -5.10 8.54 -5.55
CA LEU A 45 -5.26 7.54 -4.51
C LEU A 45 -4.22 7.71 -3.40
N GLY A 46 -2.96 7.98 -3.75
CA GLY A 46 -1.88 8.21 -2.80
C GLY A 46 -2.16 9.41 -1.87
N LEU A 47 -2.62 10.53 -2.42
CA LEU A 47 -3.00 11.71 -1.63
C LEU A 47 -4.19 11.43 -0.72
N ALA A 48 -5.22 10.73 -1.22
CA ALA A 48 -6.38 10.37 -0.42
C ALA A 48 -6.01 9.43 0.74
N VAL A 49 -5.26 8.37 0.46
CA VAL A 49 -4.78 7.42 1.48
C VAL A 49 -3.89 8.12 2.49
N TYR A 50 -2.99 9.00 2.05
CA TYR A 50 -2.14 9.76 2.95
C TYR A 50 -2.95 10.66 3.89
N GLY A 51 -3.96 11.38 3.37
CA GLY A 51 -4.83 12.20 4.20
C GLY A 51 -5.62 11.40 5.24
N VAL A 52 -6.20 10.26 4.82
CA VAL A 52 -6.91 9.35 5.74
C VAL A 52 -5.95 8.73 6.76
N TRP A 53 -4.74 8.37 6.35
CA TRP A 53 -3.73 7.80 7.24
C TRP A 53 -3.31 8.78 8.33
N GLN A 54 -3.03 10.04 7.98
CA GLN A 54 -2.69 11.08 8.96
C GLN A 54 -3.84 11.26 9.96
N LEU A 55 -5.06 11.37 9.46
CA LEU A 55 -6.26 11.51 10.28
C LEU A 55 -6.46 10.32 11.23
N SER A 56 -6.20 9.11 10.73
CA SER A 56 -6.27 7.88 11.52
C SER A 56 -5.19 7.84 12.59
N ALA A 57 -3.95 8.21 12.25
CA ALA A 57 -2.82 8.20 13.18
C ALA A 57 -2.99 9.22 14.31
N ASP A 58 -3.55 10.40 14.01
CA ASP A 58 -3.83 11.45 14.99
C ASP A 58 -4.95 11.07 15.97
N ARG A 59 -5.94 10.30 15.51
CA ARG A 59 -7.06 9.84 16.33
C ARG A 59 -6.81 8.52 17.04
N GLU A 60 -5.72 7.84 16.71
CA GLU A 60 -5.39 6.55 17.31
C GLU A 60 -4.99 6.73 18.78
N VAL A 61 -5.73 6.07 19.68
CA VAL A 61 -5.46 6.01 21.12
C VAL A 61 -5.39 4.55 21.54
N ARG A 62 -4.32 4.18 22.22
CA ARG A 62 -4.14 2.86 22.85
C ARG A 62 -4.28 3.01 24.36
N HIS A 63 -4.99 2.07 24.96
CA HIS A 63 -5.12 1.96 26.42
C HIS A 63 -4.07 1.01 27.02
N SER A 64 -3.38 0.24 26.19
CA SER A 64 -2.31 -0.67 26.62
C SER A 64 -1.15 -0.61 25.65
N ALA A 65 0.04 -0.50 26.24
CA ALA A 65 1.30 -0.66 25.53
C ALA A 65 1.43 -2.06 24.90
N PRO A 66 2.06 -2.18 23.72
CA PRO A 66 2.27 -3.43 23.03
C PRO A 66 3.38 -4.24 23.71
N THR A 67 3.28 -5.56 23.67
CA THR A 67 4.30 -6.49 24.22
C THR A 67 5.46 -6.73 23.25
N ARG A 68 5.35 -6.29 21.99
CA ARG A 68 6.38 -6.45 20.95
C ARG A 68 6.46 -5.20 20.08
N PRO A 69 7.62 -4.92 19.44
CA PRO A 69 7.72 -3.86 18.45
C PRO A 69 6.74 -4.09 17.30
N ILE A 70 5.87 -3.11 17.05
CA ILE A 70 4.93 -3.11 15.92
C ILE A 70 5.18 -1.89 15.04
N PRO A 71 4.99 -1.99 13.70
CA PRO A 71 5.28 -0.89 12.79
C PRO A 71 4.57 0.41 13.14
N SER A 72 3.35 0.34 13.67
CA SER A 72 2.55 1.52 13.99
C SER A 72 3.13 2.41 15.07
N MET A 73 4.09 1.92 15.84
CA MET A 73 4.87 2.74 16.78
C MET A 73 5.62 3.88 16.09
N MET A 74 5.93 3.75 14.79
CA MET A 74 6.65 4.79 14.03
C MET A 74 5.78 6.03 13.76
N TRP A 75 4.45 5.89 13.73
CA TRP A 75 3.55 7.00 13.38
C TRP A 75 2.55 7.38 14.47
N ALA A 76 2.19 6.45 15.36
CA ALA A 76 1.21 6.69 16.41
C ALA A 76 1.71 7.73 17.44
N LYS A 77 0.81 8.64 17.81
CA LYS A 77 1.11 9.80 18.66
C LYS A 77 1.74 9.42 20.01
N GLN A 78 1.17 8.43 20.69
CA GLN A 78 1.60 8.02 22.05
C GLN A 78 3.05 7.50 22.11
N PHE A 79 3.56 6.92 21.02
CA PHE A 79 4.96 6.48 20.95
C PHE A 79 5.90 7.62 20.56
N LYS A 80 5.43 8.56 19.73
CA LYS A 80 6.20 9.77 19.38
C LYS A 80 6.34 10.74 20.56
N SER A 81 5.31 10.87 21.40
CA SER A 81 5.36 11.71 22.60
C SER A 81 6.11 11.07 23.77
N GLY A 82 6.47 9.79 23.68
CA GLY A 82 7.11 9.04 24.76
C GLY A 82 6.16 8.65 25.89
N GLU A 83 4.85 8.87 25.73
CA GLU A 83 3.82 8.45 26.69
C GLU A 83 3.71 6.92 26.79
N MET A 84 4.10 6.20 25.74
CA MET A 84 3.96 4.76 25.66
C MET A 84 5.20 4.09 25.07
N GLY A 85 5.71 3.06 25.76
CA GLY A 85 6.78 2.18 25.30
C GLY A 85 6.29 0.76 25.01
N VAL A 86 7.22 -0.17 24.80
CA VAL A 86 6.91 -1.61 24.77
C VAL A 86 6.82 -2.13 26.20
N LYS A 87 5.80 -2.92 26.53
CA LYS A 87 5.70 -3.58 27.84
C LYS A 87 6.77 -4.66 27.96
N ASP A 88 7.56 -4.61 29.02
CA ASP A 88 8.44 -5.70 29.39
C ASP A 88 7.72 -6.71 30.28
N GLU A 89 7.40 -7.87 29.72
CA GLU A 89 6.77 -9.00 30.39
C GLU A 89 7.77 -10.15 30.63
N SER A 90 9.08 -9.90 30.56
CA SER A 90 10.14 -10.89 30.83
C SER A 90 9.92 -11.63 32.16
N HIS A 91 9.47 -10.89 33.18
CA HIS A 91 9.12 -11.41 34.51
C HIS A 91 7.97 -12.44 34.51
N LEU A 92 7.03 -12.39 33.57
CA LEU A 92 5.95 -13.39 33.43
C LEU A 92 6.44 -14.66 32.72
N ARG A 93 7.53 -14.57 31.96
CA ARG A 93 8.06 -15.65 31.14
C ARG A 93 9.14 -16.48 31.83
N GLY A 94 9.62 -16.04 32.99
CA GLY A 94 10.73 -16.68 33.72
C GLY A 94 12.10 -16.42 33.09
N GLU A 95 12.19 -15.47 32.14
CA GLU A 95 13.43 -15.08 31.47
C GLU A 95 14.14 -13.99 32.30
N PRO A 96 15.49 -13.95 32.34
CA PRO A 96 16.22 -12.92 33.07
C PRO A 96 15.94 -11.52 32.48
N VAL A 97 15.61 -10.56 33.34
CA VAL A 97 15.27 -9.18 32.96
C VAL A 97 16.52 -8.46 32.45
N ALA A 98 16.58 -8.16 31.16
CA ALA A 98 17.64 -7.32 30.59
C ALA A 98 17.30 -5.84 30.87
N HIS A 99 17.85 -5.30 31.94
CA HIS A 99 17.80 -3.86 32.21
C HIS A 99 18.63 -3.11 31.15
N HIS A 100 17.96 -2.25 30.37
CA HIS A 100 18.58 -1.29 29.46
C HIS A 100 18.07 0.12 29.80
#